data_AF-A0A5K1GJY5-F1
#
_entry.id   AF-A0A5K1GJY5-F1
#
_cell.length_a   1.000
_cell.length_b   1.000
_cell.length_c   1.000
_cell.angle_alpha   90.00
_cell.angle_beta   90.00
_cell.angle_gamma   90.00
#
_symmetry.space_group_name_H-M   'P 1'
#
loop_
_entity.id
_entity.type
_entity.pdbx_description
1 polymer ?
#
loop_
_entity_poly.entity_id
_entity_poly.type
_entity_poly.pdbx_seq_one_letter_code
_entity_poly.pdbx_strand_id
1 'polypeptide(L)'
;MKGLRFVPSLLCLLTSLTFVGAASTTGGWQQIEDVKNDDHVQDIGKFAVTEYNKGMQTQFEFSAVVEAQQLQASGVHYRLVMEVNSSTAVKYYRAQ
;
A
#
# COMPACT_ATOMS: atom_id res chain seq x y z
N MET A 1 -8.12 24.64 -67.86
CA MET A 1 -7.13 23.65 -67.37
C MET A 1 -6.39 24.32 -66.21
N LYS A 2 -6.93 24.20 -64.99
CA LYS A 2 -6.43 23.38 -63.85
C LYS A 2 -5.30 24.06 -63.06
N GLY A 3 -5.57 24.33 -61.78
CA GLY A 3 -4.59 24.67 -60.72
C GLY A 3 -5.06 25.80 -59.81
N LEU A 4 -6.26 25.76 -59.24
CA LEU A 4 -6.58 25.24 -57.89
C LEU A 4 -5.64 25.76 -56.78
N ARG A 5 -6.19 26.70 -56.00
CA ARG A 5 -5.63 27.32 -54.80
C ARG A 5 -5.36 26.26 -53.71
N PHE A 6 -4.17 26.27 -53.12
CA PHE A 6 -3.84 25.48 -51.93
C PHE A 6 -3.97 26.33 -50.67
N VAL A 7 -5.09 26.17 -49.96
CA VAL A 7 -5.23 26.48 -48.54
C VAL A 7 -5.74 25.23 -47.85
N PRO A 8 -4.96 24.63 -46.95
CA PRO A 8 -5.49 23.84 -45.85
C PRO A 8 -5.11 24.60 -44.56
N SER A 9 -5.97 25.45 -44.00
CA SER A 9 -7.04 25.06 -43.08
C SER A 9 -6.80 23.74 -42.35
N LEU A 10 -6.72 23.85 -41.02
CA LEU A 10 -6.94 22.79 -40.03
C LEU A 10 -5.76 21.85 -39.71
N LEU A 11 -4.97 22.22 -38.70
CA LEU A 11 -4.52 21.24 -37.70
C LEU A 11 -4.42 21.92 -36.32
N CYS A 12 -5.56 22.03 -35.65
CA CYS A 12 -5.64 22.23 -34.21
C CYS A 12 -4.97 21.03 -33.52
N LEU A 13 -3.69 21.12 -33.19
CA LEU A 13 -3.02 20.16 -32.31
C LEU A 13 -3.10 20.65 -30.87
N LEU A 14 -4.32 20.69 -30.33
CA LEU A 14 -4.54 20.65 -28.89
C LEU A 14 -4.14 19.25 -28.42
N THR A 15 -2.88 19.09 -28.02
CA THR A 15 -2.46 17.89 -27.30
C THR A 15 -3.20 17.88 -25.97
N SER A 16 -4.23 17.04 -25.94
CA SER A 16 -5.12 16.75 -24.83
C SER A 16 -4.36 16.61 -23.52
N LEU A 17 -4.76 17.44 -22.55
CA LEU A 17 -4.51 17.27 -21.13
C LEU A 17 -4.98 15.85 -20.75
N THR A 18 -4.07 14.89 -20.57
CA THR A 18 -4.44 13.59 -20.02
C THR A 18 -4.69 13.77 -18.54
N PHE A 19 -5.94 14.09 -18.21
CA PHE A 19 -6.48 13.92 -16.87
C PHE A 19 -6.42 12.43 -16.53
N VAL A 20 -5.43 12.02 -15.74
CA VAL A 20 -5.50 10.72 -15.06
C VAL A 20 -6.58 10.86 -14.00
N GLY A 21 -7.76 10.33 -14.32
CA GLY A 21 -8.90 10.25 -13.42
C GLY A 21 -8.62 9.35 -12.22
N ALA A 22 -9.05 9.83 -11.06
CA ALA A 22 -8.90 9.26 -9.73
C ALA A 22 -9.36 7.80 -9.59
N ALA A 23 -8.56 6.99 -8.87
CA ALA A 23 -9.06 5.78 -8.24
C ALA A 23 -9.66 6.13 -6.87
N SER A 24 -10.92 6.54 -6.86
CA SER A 24 -11.71 6.55 -5.62
C SER A 24 -12.16 5.13 -5.31
N THR A 25 -11.34 4.34 -4.59
CA THR A 25 -11.77 3.04 -4.06
C THR A 25 -12.65 3.26 -2.84
N THR A 26 -13.95 3.40 -3.07
CA THR A 26 -14.94 3.37 -2.00
C THR A 26 -15.09 1.94 -1.49
N GLY A 27 -14.55 1.67 -0.29
CA GLY A 27 -14.94 0.57 0.60
C GLY A 27 -14.18 -0.75 0.40
N GLY A 28 -12.95 -0.83 0.88
CA GLY A 28 -12.19 -2.09 0.88
C GLY A 28 -10.83 -1.95 1.55
N TRP A 29 -10.15 -3.09 1.74
CA TRP A 29 -8.76 -3.09 2.17
C TRP A 29 -7.90 -2.40 1.11
N GLN A 30 -7.18 -1.38 1.52
CA GLN A 30 -6.26 -0.59 0.71
C GLN A 30 -4.84 -0.99 1.07
N GLN A 31 -4.00 -1.28 0.08
CA GLN A 31 -2.59 -1.51 0.33
C GLN A 31 -1.92 -0.22 0.80
N ILE A 32 -1.04 -0.32 1.79
CA ILE A 32 -0.16 0.78 2.20
C ILE A 32 1.12 0.64 1.40
N GLU A 33 1.42 1.63 0.57
CA GLU A 33 2.65 1.68 -0.21
C GLU A 33 3.84 2.10 0.68
N ASP A 34 5.04 1.68 0.29
CA ASP A 34 6.29 2.00 0.98
C ASP A 34 6.30 1.74 2.50
N VAL A 35 5.67 0.63 2.92
CA VAL A 35 5.50 0.28 4.34
C VAL A 35 6.79 0.22 5.14
N LYS A 36 7.94 -0.04 4.49
CA LYS A 36 9.25 -0.08 5.16
C LYS A 36 9.68 1.27 5.72
N ASN A 37 9.18 2.36 5.12
CA ASN A 37 9.49 3.73 5.54
C ASN A 37 8.32 4.41 6.26
N ASP A 38 7.22 3.68 6.51
CA ASP A 38 6.08 4.18 7.28
C ASP A 38 6.28 3.87 8.77
N ASP A 39 6.86 4.81 9.51
CA ASP A 39 7.14 4.69 10.95
C ASP A 39 5.89 4.32 11.76
N HIS A 40 4.72 4.84 11.38
CA HIS A 40 3.48 4.55 12.11
C HIS A 40 3.08 3.08 11.97
N VAL A 41 3.16 2.54 10.74
CA VAL A 41 2.85 1.13 10.50
C VAL A 41 3.90 0.21 11.13
N GLN A 42 5.17 0.60 11.13
CA GLN A 42 6.23 -0.15 11.83
C GLN A 42 5.96 -0.21 13.35
N ASP A 43 5.53 0.90 13.96
CA ASP A 43 5.20 0.95 15.38
C ASP A 43 4.00 0.07 15.74
N ILE A 44 2.97 0.03 14.90
CA ILE A 44 1.83 -0.90 15.09
C ILE A 44 2.34 -2.35 15.03
N GLY A 45 3.27 -2.65 14.11
CA GLY A 45 3.87 -3.97 14.01
C GLY A 45 4.63 -4.38 15.27
N LYS A 46 5.46 -3.48 15.79
CA LYS A 46 6.22 -3.69 17.03
C LYS A 46 5.29 -3.88 18.24
N PHE A 47 4.21 -3.11 18.31
CA PHE A 47 3.18 -3.27 19.33
C PHE A 47 2.54 -4.66 19.26
N ALA A 48 2.15 -5.12 18.06
CA ALA A 48 1.53 -6.44 17.87
C ALA A 48 2.44 -7.59 18.33
N VAL A 49 3.74 -7.57 17.99
CA VAL A 49 4.70 -8.57 18.47
C VAL A 49 4.85 -8.53 19.99
N THR A 50 4.90 -7.34 20.57
CA THR A 50 5.03 -7.16 22.02
C THR A 50 3.84 -7.75 22.77
N GLU A 51 2.62 -7.47 22.34
CA GLU A 51 1.41 -8.01 22.97
C GLU A 51 1.27 -9.51 22.75
N TYR A 52 1.63 -10.02 21.57
CA TYR A 52 1.63 -11.46 21.30
C TYR A 52 2.59 -12.20 22.23
N ASN A 53 3.81 -11.70 22.40
CA ASN A 53 4.80 -12.30 23.30
C ASN A 53 4.30 -12.36 24.76
N LYS A 54 3.62 -11.30 25.24
CA LYS A 54 3.02 -11.27 26.59
C LYS A 54 1.95 -12.36 26.76
N GLY A 55 1.09 -12.55 25.76
CA GLY A 55 -0.01 -13.51 25.81
C GLY A 55 0.42 -14.97 25.64
N MET A 56 1.48 -15.23 24.87
CA MET A 56 1.84 -16.58 24.41
C MET A 56 3.14 -17.13 25.00
N GLN A 57 3.79 -16.41 25.93
CA GLN A 57 5.12 -16.76 26.47
C GLN A 57 6.17 -17.04 25.38
N THR A 58 6.08 -16.31 24.26
CA THR A 58 7.04 -16.38 23.17
C THR A 58 8.05 -15.23 23.27
N GLN A 59 9.14 -15.33 22.50
CA GLN A 59 10.23 -14.35 22.51
C GLN A 59 10.57 -13.93 21.07
N PHE A 60 9.56 -13.56 20.30
CA PHE A 60 9.78 -13.04 18.96
C PHE A 60 10.37 -11.64 19.01
N GLU A 61 11.44 -11.41 18.25
CA GLU A 61 12.01 -10.09 18.03
C GLU A 61 11.44 -9.51 16.73
N PHE A 62 10.85 -8.32 16.83
CA PHE A 62 10.33 -7.60 15.67
C PHE A 62 11.48 -7.16 14.75
N SER A 63 11.41 -7.50 13.46
CA SER A 63 12.34 -7.00 12.43
C SER A 63 11.72 -5.82 11.68
N ALA A 64 10.65 -6.06 10.92
CA ALA A 64 9.95 -5.03 10.16
C ALA A 64 8.56 -5.51 9.70
N VAL A 65 7.64 -4.57 9.45
CA VAL A 65 6.48 -4.81 8.59
C VAL A 65 6.95 -4.78 7.14
N VAL A 66 6.62 -5.82 6.38
CA VAL A 66 7.03 -6.00 4.97
C VAL A 66 5.87 -5.79 4.00
N GLU A 67 4.63 -5.99 4.45
CA GLU A 67 3.41 -5.67 3.71
C GLU A 67 2.33 -5.17 4.68
N ALA A 68 1.51 -4.21 4.26
CA ALA A 68 0.39 -3.75 5.05
C ALA A 68 -0.82 -3.38 4.18
N GLN A 69 -2.00 -3.59 4.75
CA GLN A 69 -3.27 -3.10 4.24
C GLN A 69 -4.04 -2.39 5.36
N GLN A 70 -4.80 -1.35 5.01
CA GLN A 70 -5.70 -0.65 5.92
C GLN A 70 -7.13 -0.65 5.41
N LEU A 71 -8.09 -0.61 6.33
CA LEU A 71 -9.50 -0.42 6.04
C LEU A 71 -10.04 0.70 6.93
N GLN A 72 -10.58 1.75 6.29
CA GLN A 72 -11.28 2.83 6.97
C GLN A 72 -12.73 2.40 7.26
N ALA A 73 -13.09 2.33 8.54
CA ALA A 73 -14.44 2.00 9.02
C ALA A 73 -14.78 2.89 10.23
N SER A 74 -15.40 2.34 11.28
CA SER A 74 -15.49 2.98 12.60
C SER A 74 -14.14 2.92 13.33
N GLY A 75 -13.14 3.59 12.75
CA GLY A 75 -11.72 3.46 13.09
C GLY A 75 -10.88 3.03 11.89
N VAL A 76 -9.63 2.64 12.15
CA VAL A 76 -8.72 2.09 11.13
C VAL A 76 -8.37 0.66 11.54
N HIS A 77 -8.58 -0.28 10.63
CA HIS A 77 -8.14 -1.66 10.81
C HIS A 77 -6.90 -1.90 9.96
N TYR A 78 -5.93 -2.65 10.50
CA TYR A 78 -4.70 -2.99 9.80
C TYR A 78 -4.58 -4.52 9.60
N ARG A 79 -4.07 -4.92 8.45
CA ARG A 79 -3.53 -6.26 8.19
C ARG A 79 -2.06 -6.11 7.89
N LEU A 80 -1.22 -6.72 8.71
CA LEU A 80 0.22 -6.60 8.63
C LEU A 80 0.84 -7.96 8.35
N VAL A 81 1.79 -8.01 7.42
CA VAL A 81 2.76 -9.10 7.29
C VAL A 81 4.08 -8.55 7.79
N MET A 82 4.66 -9.22 8.78
CA MET A 82 5.90 -8.79 9.42
C MET A 82 6.90 -9.91 9.53
N GLU A 83 8.16 -9.54 9.41
CA GLU A 83 9.28 -10.39 9.71
C GLU A 83 9.54 -10.34 11.22
N VAL A 84 9.66 -11.51 11.81
CA VAL A 84 10.02 -11.69 13.20
C VAL A 84 11.13 -12.73 13.31
N ASN A 85 12.13 -12.43 14.12
CA ASN A 85 13.18 -13.37 14.45
C ASN A 85 12.75 -14.15 15.68
N SER A 86 12.87 -15.47 15.58
CA SER A 86 12.73 -16.36 16.74
C SER A 86 14.11 -16.69 17.26
N SER A 87 14.33 -16.58 18.57
CA SER A 87 15.51 -17.16 19.21
C SER A 87 15.55 -18.69 19.11
N THR A 88 14.43 -19.33 18.70
CA THR A 88 14.30 -20.78 18.54
C THR A 88 13.54 -21.15 17.27
N ALA A 89 14.28 -21.42 16.19
CA ALA A 89 13.82 -21.89 14.87
C ALA A 89 12.74 -21.03 14.15
N VAL A 90 12.92 -20.84 12.84
CA VAL A 90 11.98 -20.12 11.97
C VAL A 90 10.61 -20.82 11.99
N LYS A 91 9.55 -20.08 12.30
CA LYS A 91 8.15 -20.55 12.30
C LYS A 91 7.28 -19.54 11.54
N TYR A 92 6.47 -20.04 10.61
CA TYR A 92 5.54 -19.21 9.83
C TYR A 92 4.17 -19.21 10.50
N TYR A 93 3.60 -18.03 10.75
CA TYR A 93 2.26 -17.86 11.29
C TYR A 93 1.41 -16.99 10.38
N ARG A 94 0.11 -17.30 10.29
CA ARG A 94 -0.89 -16.47 9.61
C ARG A 94 -2.01 -16.18 10.60
N ALA A 95 -2.23 -14.91 10.91
CA ALA A 95 -3.39 -14.43 11.65
C ALA A 95 -4.45 -13.89 10.68
N GLN A 96 -5.73 -13.98 11.07
CA GLN A 96 -6.90 -13.52 10.30
C GLN A 96 -7.69 -12.50 11.11
#